data_AF-A0A0K2TNN0-F1
#
_entry.id   AF-A0A0K2TNN0-F1
#
_cell.length_a   1.000
_cell.length_b   1.000
_cell.length_c   1.000
_cell.angle_alpha   90.00
_cell.angle_beta   90.00
_cell.angle_gamma   90.00
#
_symmetry.space_group_name_H-M   'P 1'
#
loop_
_entity.id
_entity.type
_entity.pdbx_description
1 polymer ?
#
loop_
_entity_poly.entity_id
_entity_poly.type
_entity_poly.pdbx_seq_one_letter_code
_entity_poly.pdbx_strand_id
1 'polypeptide(L)'
;MKLRLLTKKGFGCAYGINLDIEKDILQSMIKVIVIMKQIKRNKNGEVVLAESSAFMPYQKGASISSKSLISLYQYINLEMALPYILTSRLNQDCLENFFSRIRYIGPTHYYTSVVDAMDRFWIITISGSEKIVVENAPVRSEDDQFFNKLQVVVSPML
;
A
#
# COMPACT_ATOMS: atom_id res chain seq x y z
N MET A 1 -22.41 -18.92 2.27
CA MET A 1 -21.68 -17.66 2.56
C MET A 1 -22.18 -16.61 1.56
N LYS A 2 -23.08 -15.73 2.00
CA LYS A 2 -23.71 -14.73 1.12
C LYS A 2 -22.75 -13.54 1.03
N LEU A 3 -21.97 -13.45 -0.05
CA LEU A 3 -21.17 -12.27 -0.37
C LEU A 3 -22.15 -11.10 -0.57
N ARG A 4 -22.32 -10.26 0.45
CA ARG A 4 -23.01 -8.98 0.31
C ARG A 4 -22.15 -8.12 -0.61
N LEU A 5 -22.53 -8.06 -1.88
CA LEU A 5 -22.11 -7.00 -2.78
C LEU A 5 -22.74 -5.71 -2.26
N LEU A 6 -22.04 -5.06 -1.33
CA LEU A 6 -22.42 -3.78 -0.75
C LEU A 6 -22.34 -2.70 -1.85
N THR A 7 -23.38 -1.88 -1.91
CA THR A 7 -23.63 -0.89 -2.95
C THR A 7 -22.56 0.22 -2.97
N LYS A 8 -22.23 0.69 -4.18
CA LYS A 8 -21.12 1.56 -4.60
C LYS A 8 -20.90 2.92 -3.86
N LYS A 9 -21.65 3.29 -2.83
CA LYS A 9 -21.68 4.66 -2.29
C LYS A 9 -20.84 4.94 -1.04
N GLY A 10 -20.00 4.00 -0.59
CA GLY A 10 -19.17 4.16 0.61
C GLY A 10 -17.85 3.37 0.60
N PHE A 11 -17.39 2.95 -0.57
CA PHE A 11 -16.11 2.25 -0.73
C PHE A 11 -15.00 3.21 -1.15
N GLY A 12 -13.80 3.03 -0.61
CA GLY A 12 -12.64 3.90 -0.85
C GLY A 12 -12.51 5.07 0.13
N CYS A 13 -13.28 5.08 1.23
CA CYS A 13 -13.13 6.06 2.30
C CYS A 13 -11.96 5.72 3.24
N ALA A 14 -11.54 6.71 4.01
CA ALA A 14 -10.55 6.54 5.07
C ALA A 14 -11.09 5.67 6.20
N TYR A 15 -10.20 4.91 6.85
CA TYR A 15 -10.58 4.01 7.94
C TYR A 15 -11.07 4.80 9.16
N GLY A 16 -12.28 4.52 9.63
CA GLY A 16 -12.94 5.26 10.71
C GLY A 16 -14.22 5.98 10.26
N ILE A 17 -14.38 6.25 8.96
CA ILE A 17 -15.61 6.89 8.43
C ILE A 17 -16.80 5.92 8.50
N ASN A 18 -16.61 4.67 8.07
CA ASN A 18 -17.64 3.62 8.13
C ASN A 18 -17.19 2.49 9.04
N LEU A 19 -16.82 2.84 10.28
CA LEU A 19 -16.08 1.97 11.20
C LEU A 19 -16.72 0.60 11.42
N ASP A 20 -18.05 0.52 11.56
CA ASP A 20 -18.75 -0.74 11.81
C ASP A 20 -18.57 -1.72 10.65
N ILE A 21 -18.71 -1.24 9.42
CA ILE A 21 -18.57 -2.05 8.21
C ILE A 21 -17.10 -2.43 8.00
N GLU A 22 -16.19 -1.46 8.12
CA GLU A 22 -14.76 -1.67 7.91
C GLU A 22 -14.18 -2.67 8.93
N LYS A 23 -14.59 -2.56 10.20
CA LYS A 23 -14.19 -3.48 11.26
C LYS A 23 -14.74 -4.89 11.03
N ASP A 24 -16.01 -5.02 10.60
CA ASP A 24 -16.60 -6.33 10.27
C ASP A 24 -15.87 -7.01 9.10
N ILE A 25 -15.50 -6.24 8.08
CA ILE A 25 -14.70 -6.73 6.94
C ILE A 25 -13.33 -7.22 7.41
N LEU A 26 -12.61 -6.43 8.23
CA LEU A 26 -11.29 -6.84 8.75
C LEU A 26 -11.39 -8.09 9.65
N GLN A 27 -12.41 -8.17 10.50
CA GLN A 27 -12.66 -9.36 11.34
C GLN A 27 -12.99 -10.59 10.49
N SER A 28 -13.78 -10.41 9.43
CA SER A 28 -14.07 -11.46 8.47
C SER A 28 -12.81 -11.93 7.74
N MET A 29 -11.92 -11.00 7.34
CA MET A 29 -10.63 -11.32 6.72
C MET A 29 -9.74 -12.14 7.65
N ILE A 30 -9.64 -11.76 8.94
CA ILE A 30 -8.88 -12.52 9.94
C ILE A 30 -9.43 -13.95 10.06
N LYS A 31 -10.75 -14.13 10.10
CA LYS A 31 -11.38 -15.47 10.16
C LYS A 31 -11.01 -16.31 8.94
N VAL A 32 -11.10 -15.74 7.74
CA VAL A 32 -10.72 -16.44 6.50
C VAL A 32 -9.24 -16.85 6.55
N ILE A 33 -8.34 -15.96 6.98
CA ILE A 33 -6.91 -16.24 7.11
C ILE A 33 -6.63 -17.39 8.09
N VAL A 34 -7.34 -17.45 9.21
CA VAL A 34 -7.18 -18.52 10.19
C VAL A 34 -7.68 -19.87 9.66
N ILE A 35 -8.74 -19.87 8.84
CA ILE A 35 -9.30 -21.09 8.24
C ILE A 35 -8.45 -21.58 7.05
N MET A 36 -7.74 -20.67 6.37
CA MET A 36 -6.88 -21.01 5.23
C MET A 36 -5.73 -21.94 5.67
N LYS A 37 -5.89 -23.25 5.45
CA LYS A 37 -4.84 -24.25 5.65
C LYS A 37 -3.97 -24.37 4.41
N GLN A 38 -2.68 -24.60 4.63
CA GLN A 38 -1.74 -24.86 3.55
C GLN A 38 -2.02 -26.24 2.95
N ILE A 39 -2.35 -26.28 1.66
CA ILE A 39 -2.44 -27.53 0.91
C ILE A 39 -1.01 -27.97 0.59
N LYS A 40 -0.62 -29.16 1.04
CA LYS A 40 0.66 -29.79 0.66
C LYS A 40 0.39 -30.97 -0.26
N ARG A 41 1.36 -31.27 -1.13
CA ARG A 41 1.36 -32.50 -1.93
C ARG A 41 2.50 -33.39 -1.46
N ASN A 42 2.26 -34.69 -1.36
CA ASN A 42 3.33 -35.65 -1.10
C ASN A 42 4.17 -35.91 -2.37
N LYS A 43 5.23 -36.72 -2.25
CA LYS A 43 6.10 -37.12 -3.37
C LYS A 43 5.34 -37.86 -4.49
N ASN A 44 4.16 -38.41 -4.18
CA ASN A 44 3.31 -39.14 -5.11
C ASN A 44 2.25 -38.23 -5.75
N GLY A 45 2.24 -36.92 -5.45
CA GLY A 45 1.30 -35.94 -6.00
C GLY A 45 -0.05 -35.85 -5.27
N GLU A 46 -0.28 -36.66 -4.23
CA GLU A 46 -1.52 -36.68 -3.47
C GLU A 46 -1.59 -35.49 -2.51
N VAL A 47 -2.79 -34.92 -2.36
CA VAL A 47 -3.04 -33.82 -1.44
C VAL A 47 -3.01 -34.34 0.00
N VAL A 48 -2.06 -33.84 0.78
CA VAL A 48 -1.97 -34.10 2.22
C VAL A 48 -2.40 -32.85 2.97
N LEU A 49 -3.49 -32.97 3.72
CA LEU A 49 -3.90 -31.97 4.70
C LEU A 49 -3.02 -32.13 5.93
N ALA A 50 -2.16 -31.15 6.21
CA ALA A 50 -1.37 -31.18 7.45
C ALA A 50 -2.32 -30.98 8.65
N GLU A 51 -2.25 -31.89 9.63
CA GLU A 51 -3.05 -31.83 10.87
C GLU A 51 -2.80 -30.53 11.64
N SER A 52 -1.54 -30.07 11.65
CA SER A 52 -1.13 -28.73 12.07
C SER A 52 -0.29 -28.10 10.95
N SER A 53 -0.86 -27.17 10.19
CA SER A 53 -0.09 -26.38 9.24
C SER A 53 0.34 -25.08 9.90
N ALA A 54 1.64 -24.82 9.95
CA ALA A 54 2.14 -23.49 10.32
C ALA A 54 1.61 -22.44 9.35
N PHE A 55 1.20 -21.28 9.87
CA PHE A 55 0.79 -20.16 9.03
C PHE A 55 1.96 -19.67 8.16
N MET A 56 1.68 -19.47 6.87
CA MET A 56 2.62 -18.84 5.94
C MET A 56 2.88 -17.38 6.36
N PRO A 57 4.06 -16.82 6.04
CA PRO A 57 4.40 -15.44 6.42
C PRO A 57 3.35 -14.40 6.00
N TYR A 58 2.78 -14.52 4.80
CA TYR A 58 1.73 -13.61 4.33
C TYR A 58 0.44 -13.70 5.16
N GLN A 59 0.08 -14.90 5.65
CA GLN A 59 -1.10 -15.11 6.50
C GLN A 59 -0.90 -14.43 7.85
N LYS A 60 0.30 -14.59 8.44
CA LYS A 60 0.69 -13.89 9.66
C LYS A 60 0.67 -12.38 9.44
N GLY A 61 1.28 -11.91 8.36
CA GLY A 61 1.33 -10.50 7.99
C GLY A 61 -0.06 -9.89 7.86
N ALA A 62 -0.94 -10.48 7.06
CA ALA A 62 -2.30 -9.98 6.86
C ALA A 62 -3.14 -9.98 8.16
N SER A 63 -2.99 -11.01 9.00
CA SER A 63 -3.65 -11.08 10.32
C SER A 63 -3.14 -9.99 11.26
N ILE A 64 -1.82 -9.80 11.33
CA ILE A 64 -1.19 -8.76 12.14
C ILE A 64 -1.60 -7.37 11.66
N SER A 65 -1.52 -7.08 10.35
CA SER A 65 -1.88 -5.79 9.77
C SER A 65 -3.36 -5.43 10.01
N SER A 66 -4.25 -6.43 9.93
CA SER A 66 -5.68 -6.22 10.20
C SER A 66 -5.93 -5.87 11.67
N LYS A 67 -5.27 -6.57 12.59
CA LYS A 67 -5.37 -6.30 14.04
C LYS A 67 -4.71 -4.97 14.41
N SER A 68 -3.55 -4.67 13.84
CA SER A 68 -2.82 -3.43 14.14
C SER A 68 -3.60 -2.21 13.67
N LEU A 69 -4.25 -2.24 12.51
CA LEU A 69 -5.09 -1.13 12.03
C LEU A 69 -6.26 -0.84 12.97
N ILE A 70 -6.95 -1.89 13.44
CA ILE A 70 -8.06 -1.74 14.40
C ILE A 70 -7.55 -1.09 15.70
N SER A 71 -6.45 -1.61 16.26
CA SER A 71 -5.88 -1.09 17.51
C SER A 71 -5.31 0.33 17.34
N LEU A 72 -4.69 0.61 16.20
CA LEU A 72 -4.13 1.93 15.88
C LEU A 72 -5.23 2.99 15.84
N TYR A 73 -6.35 2.68 15.19
CA TYR A 73 -7.50 3.58 15.16
C TYR A 73 -8.09 3.80 16.55
N GLN A 74 -8.23 2.75 17.36
CA GLN A 74 -8.70 2.90 18.73
C GLN A 74 -7.81 3.86 19.53
N TYR A 75 -6.49 3.70 19.43
CA TYR A 75 -5.54 4.58 20.09
C TYR A 75 -5.65 6.02 19.58
N ILE A 76 -5.61 6.23 18.26
CA ILE A 76 -5.65 7.57 17.65
C ILE A 76 -6.96 8.30 17.95
N ASN A 77 -8.09 7.60 17.90
CA ASN A 77 -9.39 8.19 18.17
C ASN A 77 -9.55 8.58 19.65
N LEU A 78 -9.03 7.77 20.58
CA LEU A 78 -9.13 8.04 22.01
C LEU A 78 -8.13 9.11 22.49
N GLU A 79 -6.87 9.01 22.07
CA GLU A 79 -5.80 9.86 22.60
C GLU A 79 -5.59 11.15 21.79
N MET A 80 -5.90 11.15 20.50
CA MET A 80 -5.62 12.28 19.59
C MET A 80 -6.87 12.90 18.99
N ALA A 81 -8.06 12.36 19.28
CA ALA A 81 -9.36 12.82 18.77
C ALA A 81 -9.40 12.96 17.22
N LEU A 82 -8.62 12.15 16.50
CA LEU A 82 -8.64 12.15 15.03
C LEU A 82 -9.75 11.20 14.53
N PRO A 83 -10.63 11.67 13.62
CA PRO A 83 -11.82 10.93 13.23
C PRO A 83 -11.57 9.77 12.27
N TYR A 84 -10.43 9.74 11.57
CA TYR A 84 -10.12 8.70 10.59
C TYR A 84 -8.61 8.56 10.33
N ILE A 85 -8.24 7.47 9.66
CA ILE A 85 -6.89 7.16 9.21
C ILE A 85 -6.87 6.99 7.69
N LEU A 86 -5.95 7.69 7.03
CA LEU A 86 -5.63 7.47 5.62
C LEU A 86 -4.73 6.25 5.49
N THR A 87 -5.29 5.11 5.11
CA THR A 87 -4.57 3.84 4.97
C THR A 87 -3.52 3.87 3.86
N SER A 88 -3.64 4.77 2.88
CA SER A 88 -2.62 5.03 1.85
C SER A 88 -1.29 5.54 2.41
N ARG A 89 -1.27 6.04 3.66
CA ARG A 89 -0.04 6.45 4.36
C ARG A 89 0.58 5.36 5.22
N LEU A 90 -0.07 4.19 5.30
CA LEU A 90 0.39 3.04 6.11
C LEU A 90 1.06 1.94 5.26
N ASN A 91 1.47 2.26 4.02
CA ASN A 91 2.19 1.36 3.14
C ASN A 91 3.60 1.88 2.84
N GLN A 92 4.39 1.09 2.10
CA GLN A 92 5.77 1.42 1.74
C GLN A 92 5.88 2.10 0.37
N ASP A 93 4.76 2.45 -0.27
CA ASP A 93 4.75 2.98 -1.64
C ASP A 93 5.50 4.31 -1.74
N CYS A 94 5.45 5.15 -0.69
CA CYS A 94 6.20 6.39 -0.65
C CYS A 94 7.72 6.14 -0.73
N LEU A 95 8.21 5.07 -0.09
CA LEU A 95 9.60 4.66 -0.10
C LEU A 95 9.98 4.01 -1.43
N GLU A 96 9.11 3.18 -2.00
CA GLU A 96 9.33 2.59 -3.33
C GLU A 96 9.37 3.64 -4.44
N ASN A 97 8.50 4.66 -4.36
CA ASN A 97 8.52 5.82 -5.24
C ASN A 97 9.82 6.61 -5.08
N PHE A 98 10.30 6.79 -3.85
CA PHE A 98 11.59 7.42 -3.59
C PHE A 98 12.76 6.63 -4.21
N PHE A 99 12.80 5.32 -4.05
CA PHE A 99 13.82 4.48 -4.70
C PHE A 99 13.73 4.51 -6.22
N SER A 100 12.54 4.68 -6.77
CA SER A 100 12.36 4.87 -8.21
C SER A 100 12.97 6.19 -8.69
N ARG A 101 12.88 7.26 -7.89
CA ARG A 101 13.57 8.53 -8.18
C ARG A 101 15.10 8.37 -8.13
N ILE A 102 15.65 7.68 -7.12
CA ILE A 102 17.09 7.39 -7.05
C ILE A 102 17.56 6.63 -8.29
N ARG A 103 16.84 5.60 -8.70
CA ARG A 103 17.21 4.81 -9.89
C ARG A 103 17.13 5.60 -11.18
N TYR A 104 16.22 6.57 -11.27
CA TYR A 104 16.03 7.37 -12.48
C TYR A 104 17.07 8.48 -12.67
N ILE A 105 17.68 8.98 -11.60
CA ILE A 105 18.71 10.02 -11.75
C ILE A 105 19.94 9.43 -12.44
N GLY A 106 20.14 9.81 -13.70
CA GLY A 106 21.28 9.39 -14.51
C GLY A 106 20.86 8.70 -15.82
N PRO A 107 21.62 8.87 -16.91
CA PRO A 107 21.13 8.59 -18.26
C PRO A 107 20.95 7.10 -18.62
N THR A 108 21.48 6.13 -17.86
CA THR A 108 21.57 4.73 -18.35
C THR A 108 21.68 3.63 -17.28
N HIS A 109 21.66 3.96 -15.98
CA HIS A 109 22.02 3.00 -14.93
C HIS A 109 20.82 2.59 -14.07
N TYR A 110 20.08 1.57 -14.54
CA TYR A 110 19.02 0.90 -13.75
C TYR A 110 19.56 0.22 -12.49
N TYR A 111 20.82 -0.22 -12.54
CA TYR A 111 21.56 -0.76 -11.40
C TYR A 111 22.52 0.31 -10.90
N THR A 112 22.25 0.80 -9.70
CA THR A 112 23.01 1.86 -9.05
C THR A 112 24.01 1.21 -8.08
N SER A 113 25.29 1.59 -8.12
CA SER A 113 26.23 1.20 -7.08
C SER A 113 25.87 1.89 -5.75
N VAL A 114 26.42 1.43 -4.63
CA VAL A 114 26.13 2.05 -3.31
C VAL A 114 26.56 3.51 -3.28
N VAL A 115 27.73 3.84 -3.86
CA VAL A 115 28.25 5.21 -3.94
C VAL A 115 27.33 6.08 -4.80
N ASP A 116 26.96 5.60 -5.99
CA ASP A 116 26.06 6.33 -6.87
C ASP A 116 24.69 6.56 -6.21
N ALA A 117 24.19 5.59 -5.44
CA ALA A 117 22.91 5.71 -4.76
C ALA A 117 22.96 6.78 -3.67
N MET A 118 24.08 6.87 -2.95
CA MET A 118 24.32 7.91 -1.95
C MET A 118 24.43 9.29 -2.59
N ASP A 119 25.19 9.43 -3.68
CA ASP A 119 25.33 10.71 -4.38
C ASP A 119 23.97 11.19 -4.93
N ARG A 120 23.19 10.28 -5.52
CA ARG A 120 21.83 10.59 -6.00
C ARG A 120 20.87 10.93 -4.86
N PHE A 121 20.98 10.26 -3.73
CA PHE A 121 20.22 10.59 -2.51
C PHE A 121 20.53 12.02 -2.04
N TRP A 122 21.81 12.39 -1.99
CA TRP A 122 22.23 13.75 -1.64
C TRP A 122 21.71 14.77 -2.63
N ILE A 123 21.78 14.50 -3.93
CA ILE A 123 21.22 15.36 -4.97
C ILE A 123 19.73 15.60 -4.72
N ILE A 124 18.93 14.56 -4.49
CA ILE A 124 17.48 14.71 -4.21
C ILE A 124 17.26 15.54 -2.95
N THR A 125 18.01 15.24 -1.87
CA THR A 125 17.84 15.89 -0.56
C THR A 125 18.19 17.38 -0.63
N ILE A 126 19.30 17.75 -1.27
CA ILE A 126 19.74 19.14 -1.41
C ILE A 126 18.86 19.90 -2.41
N SER A 127 18.41 19.25 -3.48
CA SER A 127 17.57 19.90 -4.50
C SER A 127 16.20 20.30 -3.97
N GLY A 128 15.74 19.71 -2.86
CA GLY A 128 14.58 20.17 -2.09
C GLY A 128 13.26 20.27 -2.85
N SER A 129 13.15 19.67 -4.04
CA SER A 129 12.04 19.91 -4.96
C SER A 129 11.48 18.64 -5.58
N GLU A 130 10.14 18.57 -5.60
CA GLU A 130 9.34 17.57 -6.32
C GLU A 130 9.57 17.62 -7.85
N LYS A 131 10.24 18.68 -8.33
CA LYS A 131 10.47 19.02 -9.74
C LYS A 131 11.67 18.38 -10.39
N ILE A 132 12.35 17.42 -9.75
CA ILE A 132 13.06 16.40 -10.54
C ILE A 132 11.96 15.54 -11.17
N VAL A 133 11.27 16.12 -12.15
CA VAL A 133 10.21 15.51 -12.93
C VAL A 133 10.89 14.43 -13.72
N VAL A 134 10.80 13.25 -13.17
CA VAL A 134 11.06 12.01 -13.85
C VAL A 134 9.93 11.85 -14.87
N GLU A 135 10.12 12.37 -16.08
CA GLU A 135 9.11 12.37 -17.15
C GLU A 135 8.52 10.96 -17.39
N ASN A 136 9.31 9.91 -17.13
CA ASN A 136 8.94 8.51 -17.38
C ASN A 136 9.13 7.59 -16.15
N ALA A 137 8.60 7.98 -14.97
CA ALA A 137 8.61 7.08 -13.82
C ALA A 137 7.61 5.94 -14.04
N PRO A 138 7.99 4.66 -13.86
CA PRO A 138 7.06 3.54 -14.01
C PRO A 138 5.96 3.52 -12.94
N VAL A 139 6.16 4.20 -11.81
CA VAL A 139 5.16 4.39 -10.75
C VAL A 139 5.02 5.89 -10.48
N ARG A 140 3.82 6.42 -10.66
CA ARG A 140 3.47 7.84 -10.42
C ARG A 140 2.52 7.92 -9.24
N SER A 141 2.63 8.98 -8.44
CA SER A 141 1.66 9.21 -7.35
C SER A 141 0.31 9.66 -7.93
N GLU A 142 -0.80 9.36 -7.26
CA GLU A 142 -2.14 9.77 -7.73
C GLU A 142 -2.25 11.31 -7.85
N ASP A 143 -1.51 12.04 -7.01
CA ASP A 143 -1.43 13.50 -7.05
C ASP A 143 -0.86 14.01 -8.40
N ASP A 144 0.09 13.28 -9.01
CA ASP A 144 0.69 13.63 -10.33
C ASP A 144 -0.32 13.51 -11.49
N GLN A 145 -1.36 12.68 -11.35
CA GLN A 145 -2.41 12.53 -12.37
C GLN A 145 -3.42 13.68 -12.32
N PHE A 146 -3.64 14.28 -11.14
CA PHE A 146 -4.58 15.37 -10.94
C PHE A 146 -4.05 16.68 -11.56
N PHE A 147 -2.77 16.99 -11.39
CA PHE A 147 -2.15 18.19 -11.98
C PHE A 147 -2.08 18.15 -13.51
N ASN A 148 -1.85 16.99 -14.11
CA ASN A 148 -1.87 16.83 -15.57
C ASN A 148 -3.28 17.06 -16.16
N LYS A 149 -4.34 16.68 -15.44
CA LYS A 149 -5.72 16.99 -15.86
C LYS A 149 -6.04 18.49 -15.84
N LEU A 150 -5.44 19.24 -14.93
CA LEU A 150 -5.57 20.70 -14.87
C LEU A 150 -4.80 21.42 -15.98
N GLN A 151 -3.63 20.92 -16.38
CA GLN A 151 -2.85 21.51 -17.47
C GLN A 151 -3.49 21.35 -18.85
N VAL A 152 -4.26 20.28 -19.10
CA VAL A 152 -4.96 20.09 -20.38
C VAL A 152 -6.17 21.05 -20.55
N VAL A 153 -6.71 21.61 -19.45
CA VAL A 153 -7.87 22.51 -19.50
C VAL A 153 -7.47 23.97 -19.73
N VAL A 154 -6.20 24.35 -19.51
CA VAL A 154 -5.70 25.71 -19.75
C VAL A 154 -4.86 25.74 -21.02
N SER A 155 -5.50 25.46 -22.17
CA SER A 155 -4.89 25.79 -23.46
C SER A 155 -5.05 27.30 -23.67
N PRO A 156 -3.99 28.05 -24.03
CA PRO A 156 -4.13 29.46 -24.33
C PRO A 156 -4.93 29.61 -25.61
N MET A 157 -6.16 30.11 -25.50
CA MET A 157 -6.74 30.88 -26.60
C MET A 157 -5.94 32.17 -26.70
N LEU A 158 -4.98 32.18 -27.61
CA LEU A 158 -4.59 33.28 -28.51
C LEU A 158 -3.37 32.87 -29.34
#